data_AF-A0A6B1I2Q6-F1
#
_entry.id   AF-A0A6B1I2Q6-F1
#
_cell.length_a   1.000
_cell.length_b   1.000
_cell.length_c   1.000
_cell.angle_alpha   90.00
_cell.angle_beta   90.00
_cell.angle_gamma   90.00
#
_symmetry.space_group_name_H-M   'P 1'
#
loop_
_entity.id
_entity.type
_entity.pdbx_description
1 polymer ?
#
loop_
_entity_poly.entity_id
_entity_poly.type
_entity_poly.pdbx_seq_one_letter_code
_entity_poly.pdbx_strand_id
1 'polypeptide(L)'
;MAKSMFSREVALKLEDEINAFQACRSLSQRARDINIERKMKEAEGAIPEDEQPNSSASAMLDFAEGRIVLAPEEDADSDEA
;
A
#
# COMPACT_ATOMS: atom_id res chain seq x y z
N MET A 1 -2.01 -14.83 14.79
CA MET A 1 -0.97 -15.03 13.76
C MET A 1 -0.52 -13.65 13.30
N ALA A 2 0.78 -13.42 13.15
CA ALA A 2 1.27 -12.18 12.55
C ALA A 2 0.74 -12.08 11.12
N LYS A 3 0.20 -10.91 10.75
CA LYS A 3 -0.26 -10.65 9.38
C LYS A 3 0.97 -10.62 8.46
N SER A 4 0.93 -11.41 7.40
CA SER A 4 2.05 -11.58 6.46
C SER A 4 1.63 -11.18 5.05
N MET A 5 2.53 -10.52 4.33
CA MET A 5 2.38 -10.26 2.90
C MET A 5 2.24 -11.54 2.06
N PHE A 6 2.68 -12.69 2.60
CA PHE A 6 2.54 -14.01 1.98
C PHE A 6 1.27 -14.76 2.42
N SER A 7 0.34 -14.08 3.09
CA SER A 7 -0.92 -14.70 3.49
C SER A 7 -1.80 -15.02 2.28
N ARG A 8 -2.62 -16.07 2.41
CA ARG A 8 -3.57 -16.49 1.37
C ARG A 8 -4.52 -15.34 0.97
N GLU A 9 -4.90 -14.49 1.90
CA GLU A 9 -5.79 -13.36 1.65
C GLU A 9 -5.18 -12.34 0.69
N VAL A 10 -3.90 -11.97 0.91
CA VAL A 10 -3.17 -11.09 -0.02
C VAL A 10 -3.11 -11.71 -1.41
N ALA A 11 -2.79 -13.00 -1.49
CA ALA A 11 -2.69 -13.71 -2.77
C ALA A 11 -4.02 -13.73 -3.53
N LEU A 12 -5.13 -14.06 -2.85
CA LEU A 12 -6.46 -14.09 -3.47
C LEU A 12 -6.89 -12.72 -3.98
N LYS A 13 -6.71 -11.66 -3.19
CA LYS A 13 -7.07 -10.32 -3.66
C LYS A 13 -6.23 -9.85 -4.85
N LEU A 14 -4.94 -10.21 -4.89
CA LEU A 14 -4.09 -9.88 -6.04
C LEU A 14 -4.47 -10.69 -7.29
N GLU A 15 -5.00 -11.90 -7.13
CA GLU A 15 -5.50 -12.73 -8.22
C GLU A 15 -6.78 -12.13 -8.84
N ASP A 16 -7.61 -11.44 -8.04
CA ASP A 16 -8.79 -10.73 -8.51
C ASP A 16 -8.45 -9.45 -9.32
N GLU A 17 -7.20 -8.96 -9.25
CA GLU A 17 -6.77 -7.77 -9.98
C GLU A 17 -6.51 -8.04 -11.46
N ILE A 18 -7.26 -7.37 -12.32
CA ILE A 18 -7.21 -7.56 -13.78
C ILE A 18 -5.88 -7.04 -14.38
N ASN A 19 -5.31 -5.98 -13.79
CA ASN A 19 -4.12 -5.31 -14.32
C ASN A 19 -2.97 -5.31 -13.31
N ALA A 20 -2.06 -6.27 -13.47
CA ALA A 20 -0.89 -6.42 -12.62
C ALA A 20 0.04 -5.18 -12.60
N PHE A 21 0.13 -4.42 -13.70
CA PHE A 21 0.97 -3.22 -13.74
C PHE A 21 0.38 -2.09 -12.92
N GLN A 22 -0.94 -1.89 -13.01
CA GLN A 22 -1.65 -0.92 -12.18
C GLN A 22 -1.59 -1.31 -10.71
N ALA A 23 -1.84 -2.58 -10.38
CA ALA A 23 -1.70 -3.10 -9.03
C ALA A 23 -0.29 -2.84 -8.46
N CYS A 24 0.76 -3.15 -9.23
CA CYS A 24 2.15 -2.87 -8.84
C CYS A 24 2.40 -1.37 -8.62
N ARG A 25 1.89 -0.50 -9.50
CA ARG A 25 2.03 0.97 -9.38
C ARG A 25 1.37 1.47 -8.11
N SER A 26 0.11 1.09 -7.87
CA SER A 26 -0.67 1.54 -6.71
C SER A 26 -0.08 1.03 -5.39
N LEU A 27 0.35 -0.23 -5.32
CA LEU A 27 1.07 -0.76 -4.15
C LEU A 27 2.40 -0.04 -3.92
N SER A 28 3.14 0.26 -4.99
CA SER A 28 4.40 1.00 -4.89
C SER A 28 4.18 2.43 -4.41
N GLN A 29 3.11 3.09 -4.86
CA GLN A 29 2.74 4.42 -4.40
C GLN A 29 2.42 4.41 -2.90
N ARG A 30 1.56 3.47 -2.47
CA ARG A 30 1.24 3.31 -1.06
C ARG A 30 2.47 3.04 -0.20
N ALA A 31 3.39 2.20 -0.67
CA ALA A 31 4.64 1.93 0.04
C ALA A 31 5.51 3.18 0.19
N ARG A 32 5.51 4.10 -0.79
CA ARG A 32 6.21 5.39 -0.67
C ARG A 32 5.56 6.28 0.38
N ASP A 33 4.23 6.37 0.39
CA ASP A 33 3.51 7.18 1.37
C ASP A 33 3.82 6.71 2.80
N ILE A 34 3.78 5.39 3.04
CA ILE A 34 4.17 4.78 4.32
C ILE A 34 5.61 5.13 4.69
N ASN A 35 6.55 5.08 3.74
CA ASN A 35 7.94 5.47 4.01
C ASN A 35 8.07 6.95 4.37
N ILE A 36 7.32 7.84 3.71
CA ILE A 36 7.34 9.28 4.00
C ILE A 36 6.80 9.51 5.42
N GLU A 37 5.66 8.92 5.77
CA GLU A 37 5.07 9.02 7.10
C GLU A 37 6.02 8.53 8.20
N ARG A 38 6.69 7.39 7.97
CA ARG A 38 7.69 6.85 8.92
C ARG A 38 8.86 7.79 9.11
N LYS A 39 9.42 8.33 8.03
CA LYS A 39 10.52 9.30 8.09
C LYS A 39 10.12 10.59 8.80
N MET A 40 8.89 11.07 8.61
CA MET A 40 8.37 12.23 9.33
C MET A 40 8.30 11.96 10.83
N LYS A 41 7.76 10.80 11.24
CA LYS A 41 7.72 10.38 12.65
C LYS A 41 9.10 10.24 13.27
N GLU A 42 10.05 9.64 12.55
CA GLU A 42 11.45 9.55 13.00
C GLU A 42 12.07 10.94 13.21
N ALA A 43 11.80 11.89 12.31
CA ALA A 43 12.26 13.28 12.44
C ALA A 43 11.63 14.01 13.65
N GLU A 44 10.41 13.64 14.03
CA GLU A 44 9.71 14.12 15.24
C GLU A 44 10.20 13.44 16.52
N GLY A 45 11.17 12.53 16.45
CA GLY A 45 11.75 11.81 17.58
C GLY A 45 10.94 10.60 18.04
N ALA A 46 9.98 10.13 17.24
CA ALA A 46 9.32 8.87 17.50
C ALA A 46 10.32 7.70 17.30
N ILE A 47 10.31 6.75 18.22
CA ILE A 47 11.12 5.54 18.10
C ILE A 47 10.46 4.64 17.05
N PRO A 48 11.18 4.21 16.00
CA PRO A 48 10.63 3.29 15.02
C PRO A 48 10.20 2.00 15.73
N GLU A 49 8.98 1.54 15.43
CA GLU A 49 8.51 0.25 15.91
C GLU A 49 9.28 -0.84 15.15
N ASP A 50 10.28 -1.45 15.80
CA ASP A 50 11.13 -2.52 15.23
C ASP A 50 10.33 -3.75 14.73
N GLU A 51 9.05 -3.86 15.10
CA GLU A 51 8.15 -4.94 14.70
C GLU A 51 7.29 -4.60 13.46
N GLN A 52 7.34 -3.37 12.95
CA GLN A 52 6.55 -3.03 11.78
C GLN A 52 7.12 -3.67 10.50
N PRO A 53 6.28 -4.30 9.66
CA PRO A 53 6.71 -4.78 8.35
C PRO A 53 7.32 -3.66 7.51
N ASN A 54 8.17 -4.01 6.56
CA ASN A 54 8.64 -3.03 5.57
C ASN A 54 7.44 -2.40 4.82
N SER A 55 7.65 -1.25 4.20
CA SER A 55 6.57 -0.46 3.59
C SER A 55 5.82 -1.22 2.48
N SER A 56 6.52 -2.01 1.67
CA SER A 56 5.88 -2.85 0.65
C SER A 56 4.98 -3.92 1.25
N ALA A 57 5.46 -4.61 2.29
CA ALA A 57 4.66 -5.57 3.03
C ALA A 57 3.46 -4.90 3.68
N SER A 58 3.65 -3.72 4.26
CA SER A 58 2.58 -2.93 4.89
C SER A 58 1.53 -2.51 3.87
N ALA A 59 1.93 -2.10 2.66
CA ALA A 59 1.01 -1.76 1.57
C ALA A 59 0.19 -2.98 1.10
N MET A 60 0.82 -4.16 1.00
CA MET A 60 0.09 -5.40 0.67
C MET A 60 -0.91 -5.78 1.76
N LEU A 61 -0.57 -5.56 3.03
CA LEU A 61 -1.49 -5.77 4.14
C LEU A 61 -2.63 -4.75 4.12
N ASP A 62 -2.35 -3.47 3.86
CA ASP A 62 -3.39 -2.44 3.69
C ASP A 62 -4.38 -2.80 2.58
N PHE A 63 -3.89 -3.34 1.46
CA PHE A 63 -4.73 -3.82 0.36
C PHE A 63 -5.57 -5.04 0.76
N ALA A 64 -4.95 -6.06 1.37
CA ALA A 64 -5.65 -7.23 1.89
C ALA A 64 -6.73 -6.84 2.91
N GLU A 65 -6.52 -5.78 3.68
CA GLU A 65 -7.50 -5.27 4.63
C GLU A 65 -8.53 -4.29 4.03
N GLY A 66 -8.41 -3.95 2.74
CA GLY A 66 -9.30 -3.03 2.05
C GLY A 66 -9.14 -1.57 2.47
N ARG A 67 -8.00 -1.21 3.09
CA ARG A 67 -7.65 0.18 3.45
C ARG A 67 -7.24 1.01 2.23
N ILE A 68 -6.84 0.36 1.15
CA ILE A 68 -6.57 0.96 -0.14
C ILE A 68 -7.33 0.20 -1.23
N VAL A 69 -7.66 0.90 -2.31
CA VAL A 69 -8.20 0.33 -3.53
C VAL A 69 -7.16 0.51 -4.63
N LEU A 70 -6.88 -0.55 -5.39
CA LEU A 70 -6.00 -0.49 -6.56
C LEU A 70 -6.85 0.00 -7.76
N ALA A 71 -7.36 1.23 -7.67
CA ALA A 71 -8.23 1.77 -8.70
C ALA A 71 -7.43 2.07 -9.99
N PRO A 72 -8.07 1.98 -11.17
CA PRO A 72 -7.60 2.73 -12.33
C PRO A 72 -7.57 4.21 -11.93
N GLU A 73 -6.53 4.94 -12.32
CA GLU A 73 -6.68 6.39 -12.41
C GLU A 73 -7.76 6.62 -13.47
N GLU A 74 -9.03 6.79 -13.05
CA GLU A 74 -9.95 7.56 -13.88
C GLU A 74 -9.29 8.92 -13.95
N ASP A 75 -8.81 9.24 -15.16
CA ASP A 75 -8.07 10.46 -15.44
C ASP A 75 -8.74 11.62 -14.71
N ALA A 76 -7.97 12.31 -13.86
CA ALA A 76 -8.37 13.56 -13.25
C ALA A 76 -8.43 14.70 -14.29
N ASP A 77 -8.94 14.39 -15.49
CA ASP A 77 -9.40 15.34 -16.50
C ASP A 77 -10.90 15.53 -16.28
N SER A 78 -11.23 16.26 -15.22
CA SER A 78 -12.57 16.82 -15.06
C SER A 78 -12.43 18.30 -14.76
N ASP A 79 -12.86 19.09 -15.75
CA ASP A 79 -13.14 20.53 -15.74
C ASP A 79 -11.96 21.50 -15.73
N GLU A 80 -11.44 21.80 -16.93
CA GLU A 80 -11.39 23.21 -17.36
C GLU A 80 -12.39 23.40 -18.52
N ALA A 81 -13.52 24.02 -18.18
CA ALA A 81 -14.57 24.46 -19.09
C ALA A 81 -14.23 25.79 -19.79
#